data_AF-A0A9X4E985-F1
#
_entry.id   AF-A0A9X4E985-F1
#
_cell.length_a   1.000
_cell.length_b   1.000
_cell.length_c   1.000
_cell.angle_alpha   90.00
_cell.angle_beta   90.00
_cell.angle_gamma   90.00
#
_symmetry.space_group_name_H-M   'P 1'
#
loop_
_entity.id
_entity.type
_entity.pdbx_description
1 polymer ?
#
loop_
_entity_poly.entity_id
_entity_poly.type
_entity_poly.pdbx_seq_one_letter_code
_entity_poly.pdbx_strand_id
1 'polypeptide(L)' 'MAGNLHVRNLDDDLIARLKQRAARHGRSVEAEHREILRHALAIELEPSFESLAAELRQLSKGRTHTPAEQLQREGREER' A
#
# COMPACT_ATOMS: atom_id res chain seq x y z
N MET A 1 -8.74 11.29 -18.15
CA MET A 1 -7.95 12.06 -19.13
C MET A 1 -6.49 11.79 -18.87
N ALA A 2 -5.67 11.55 -19.90
CA ALA A 2 -4.22 11.39 -19.73
C ALA A 2 -3.55 12.78 -19.76
N GLY A 3 -2.79 13.12 -18.71
CA GLY A 3 -1.97 14.34 -18.64
C GLY A 3 -0.49 14.02 -18.91
N ASN A 4 0.28 15.01 -19.38
CA ASN A 4 1.73 14.92 -19.51
C ASN A 4 2.40 15.78 -18.44
N LEU A 5 3.43 15.24 -17.78
CA LEU A 5 4.21 15.92 -16.74
C LEU A 5 5.66 16.01 -17.20
N HIS A 6 6.19 17.23 -17.26
CA HIS A 6 7.60 17.48 -17.56
C HIS A 6 8.29 18.07 -16.33
N VAL A 7 9.34 17.37 -15.86
CA VAL A 7 10.14 17.81 -14.71
C VAL A 7 11.43 18.44 -15.23
N ARG A 8 11.68 19.70 -14.87
CA ARG A 8 12.86 20.47 -15.28
C ARG A 8 13.90 20.49 -14.16
N ASN A 9 15.16 20.77 -14.54
CA ASN A 9 16.28 20.92 -13.60
C ASN A 9 16.50 19.68 -12.70
N LEU A 10 16.51 18.49 -13.29
CA LEU A 10 16.88 17.26 -12.59
C LEU A 10 18.40 17.09 -12.61
N ASP A 11 18.97 16.75 -11.47
CA ASP A 11 20.39 16.44 -11.36
C ASP A 11 20.75 15.17 -12.14
N ASP A 12 21.93 15.15 -12.77
CA ASP A 12 22.40 14.02 -13.58
C ASP A 12 22.50 12.72 -12.75
N ASP A 13 22.89 12.81 -11.48
CA ASP A 13 22.91 11.67 -10.56
C ASP A 13 21.51 11.07 -10.36
N LEU A 14 20.50 11.93 -10.22
CA LEU A 14 19.12 11.49 -10.05
C LEU A 14 18.60 10.78 -11.30
N ILE A 15 18.94 11.29 -12.48
CA ILE A 15 18.62 10.66 -13.77
C ILE A 15 19.32 9.29 -13.89
N ALA A 16 20.59 9.20 -13.48
CA ALA A 16 21.35 7.96 -13.52
C ALA A 16 20.74 6.88 -12.60
N ARG A 17 20.39 7.26 -11.37
CA ARG A 17 19.73 6.38 -10.39
C ARG A 17 18.36 5.91 -10.89
N LEU A 18 17.58 6.79 -11.51
CA LEU A 18 16.28 6.42 -12.10
C LEU A 18 16.46 5.40 -13.24
N LYS A 19 17.44 5.61 -14.12
CA LYS A 19 17.76 4.67 -15.21
C LYS A 19 18.19 3.30 -14.68
N GLN A 20 19.08 3.25 -13.69
CA GLN A 20 19.51 2.01 -13.07
C GLN A 20 18.34 1.24 -12.43
N ARG A 21 17.47 1.96 -11.71
CA ARG A 21 16.28 1.36 -11.09
C ARG A 21 15.29 0.83 -12.13
N ALA A 22 15.06 1.58 -13.22
CA ALA A 22 14.20 1.15 -14.32
C ALA A 22 14.73 -0.13 -14.99
N ALA A 23 16.04 -0.19 -15.26
CA ALA A 23 16.70 -1.37 -15.81
C ALA A 23 16.55 -2.59 -14.89
N ARG A 24 16.75 -2.40 -13.57
CA ARG A 24 16.56 -3.47 -12.57
C ARG A 24 15.12 -4.01 -12.55
N HIS A 25 14.13 -3.17 -12.81
CA HIS A 25 12.72 -3.56 -12.85
C HIS A 25 12.25 -4.03 -14.25
N GLY A 26 13.12 -4.00 -15.26
CA GLY A 26 12.76 -4.35 -16.64
C GLY A 26 11.76 -3.37 -17.27
N ARG A 27 11.79 -2.09 -16.87
CA ARG A 27 10.85 -1.05 -17.30
C ARG A 27 11.58 0.08 -18.03
N SER A 28 10.84 0.84 -18.84
CA SER A 28 11.35 2.11 -19.36
C SER A 28 11.48 3.14 -18.23
N VAL A 29 12.32 4.15 -18.44
CA VAL A 29 12.53 5.25 -17.48
C VAL A 29 11.21 5.98 -17.18
N GLU A 30 10.40 6.22 -18.21
CA GLU A 30 9.08 6.85 -18.05
C GLU A 30 8.12 5.97 -17.24
N ALA A 31 8.10 4.65 -17.51
CA ALA A 31 7.28 3.72 -16.75
C ALA A 31 7.70 3.68 -15.28
N GLU A 32 9.01 3.60 -15.00
CA GLU A 32 9.50 3.63 -13.62
C GLU A 32 9.19 4.96 -12.93
N HIS A 33 9.31 6.09 -13.63
CA HIS A 33 8.92 7.40 -13.11
C HIS A 33 7.44 7.43 -12.72
N ARG A 34 6.57 6.87 -13.56
CA ARG A 34 5.13 6.77 -13.30
C ARG A 34 4.82 5.87 -12.11
N GLU A 35 5.53 4.76 -11.95
CA GLU A 35 5.41 3.87 -10.79
C GLU A 35 5.84 4.56 -9.50
N ILE A 36 6.95 5.31 -9.52
CA ILE A 36 7.41 6.06 -8.36
C ILE A 36 6.37 7.11 -7.95
N LEU A 37 5.82 7.86 -8.90
CA LEU A 37 4.76 8.83 -8.62
C LEU A 37 3.51 8.16 -8.04
N ARG A 38 3.07 7.03 -8.62
CA ARG A 38 1.92 6.28 -8.08
C ARG A 38 2.17 5.79 -6.67
N HIS A 39 3.34 5.22 -6.38
CA HIS A 39 3.69 4.78 -5.03
C HIS A 39 3.78 5.94 -4.04
N ALA A 40 4.42 7.04 -4.41
CA ALA A 40 4.58 8.20 -3.54
C ALA A 40 3.22 8.80 -3.15
N LEU A 41 2.30 8.89 -4.11
CA LEU A 41 0.95 9.43 -3.88
C LEU A 41 0.00 8.41 -3.25
N ALA A 42 0.26 7.11 -3.38
CA ALA A 42 -0.53 6.07 -2.71
C ALA A 42 -0.36 6.11 -1.18
N ILE A 43 0.76 6.63 -0.67
CA ILE A 43 1.00 6.79 0.77
C ILE A 43 0.04 7.83 1.39
N GLU A 44 -0.41 8.83 0.63
CA GLU A 44 -1.46 9.77 1.08
C GLU A 44 -2.87 9.15 1.06
N LEU A 45 -3.03 8.02 0.35
CA LEU A 45 -4.27 7.29 0.18
C LEU A 45 -4.37 6.06 1.09
N GLU A 46 -3.45 5.86 2.03
CA GLU A 46 -3.68 4.85 3.07
C GLU A 46 -5.01 5.19 3.76
N PRO A 47 -5.98 4.26 3.79
CA PRO A 47 -7.26 4.52 4.39
C PRO A 47 -7.00 4.96 5.82
N SER A 48 -7.59 6.09 6.20
CA SER A 48 -7.57 6.52 7.59
C SER A 48 -8.00 5.36 8.47
N PHE A 49 -7.49 5.31 9.71
CA PHE A 49 -7.90 4.30 10.67
C PHE A 49 -9.44 4.18 10.75
N GLU A 50 -10.15 5.31 10.64
CA GLU A 50 -11.61 5.36 10.62
C GLU A 50 -12.22 4.65 9.41
N SER A 51 -11.68 4.89 8.20
CA SER A 51 -12.13 4.24 6.96
C SER A 51 -11.89 2.72 7.01
N LEU A 52 -10.70 2.31 7.44
CA LEU A 52 -10.35 0.89 7.58
C LEU A 52 -11.22 0.21 8.66
N ALA A 53 -11.43 0.86 9.80
CA ALA A 53 -12.30 0.34 10.85
C ALA A 53 -13.76 0.23 10.39
N ALA A 54 -14.26 1.18 9.59
CA ALA A 54 -15.61 1.10 9.02
C ALA A 54 -15.75 -0.08 8.06
N GLU A 55 -14.76 -0.33 7.21
CA GLU A 55 -14.72 -1.48 6.31
C GLU A 55 -14.71 -2.81 7.09
N LEU A 56 -13.83 -2.93 8.08
CA LEU A 56 -13.76 -4.12 8.94
C LEU A 56 -15.09 -4.40 9.64
N ARG A 57 -15.76 -3.38 10.16
CA ARG A 57 -17.10 -3.53 10.78
C ARG A 57 -18.16 -4.01 9.78
N GLN A 58 -18.09 -3.60 8.51
CA GLN A 58 -19.00 -4.12 7.48
C GLN A 58 -18.70 -5.58 7.17
N LEU A 59 -17.43 -5.96 7.03
CA LEU A 59 -17.02 -7.34 6.76
C LEU A 59 -17.36 -8.30 7.92
N SER A 60 -17.33 -7.81 9.16
CA SER A 60 -17.72 -8.58 10.35
C SER A 60 -19.22 -8.47 10.69
N LYS A 61 -20.01 -7.72 9.91
CA LYS A 61 -21.43 -7.50 10.19
C LYS A 61 -22.18 -8.83 10.15
N GLY A 62 -22.93 -9.12 11.21
CA GLY A 62 -23.74 -10.34 11.32
C GLY A 62 -22.94 -11.62 11.64
N ARG A 63 -21.62 -11.53 11.87
CA ARG A 63 -20.87 -12.65 12.42
C ARG A 63 -21.09 -12.73 13.92
N THR A 64 -21.52 -13.88 14.40
CA THR A 64 -21.47 -14.21 15.83
C THR A 64 -20.03 -14.54 16.17
N HIS A 65 -19.39 -13.69 16.96
CA HIS A 65 -18.03 -13.92 17.45
C HIS A 65 -18.08 -14.62 18.80
N THR A 66 -17.31 -15.70 18.95
CA THR A 66 -17.03 -16.28 20.27
C THR A 66 -16.08 -15.34 21.02
N PRO A 67 -16.44 -14.89 22.23
CA PRO A 67 -15.52 -14.14 23.06
C PRO A 67 -14.20 -14.89 23.25
N ALA A 68 -13.07 -14.21 23.05
CA ALA A 68 -11.75 -14.85 23.03
C ALA A 68 -11.42 -15.53 24.36
N GLU A 69 -11.96 -15.04 25.47
CA GLU A 69 -11.83 -15.62 26.80
C GLU A 69 -12.43 -17.03 26.92
N GLN A 70 -13.45 -17.37 26.13
CA GLN A 70 -14.03 -18.72 26.10
C GLN A 70 -13.09 -19.68 25.40
N LEU A 71 -12.59 -19.30 24.21
CA LEU A 71 -11.60 -20.09 23.47
C LEU A 71 -10.31 -20.33 24.28
N GLN A 72 -9.86 -19.30 24.99
CA GLN A 72 -8.69 -19.42 25.87
C GLN A 72 -8.93 -20.33 27.08
N ARG A 73 -10.17 -20.43 27.56
CA ARG A 73 -10.55 -21.34 28.65
C ARG A 73 -10.58 -22.77 28.15
N GLU A 74 -11.24 -23.03 27.03
CA GLU A 74 -11.31 -24.36 26.40
C GLU A 74 -9.90 -24.92 26.17
N GLY A 75 -9.00 -24.13 25.56
CA GLY A 75 -7.61 -24.58 25.34
C GLY A 75 -6.77 -24.77 26.62
N ARG A 76 -7.20 -24.24 27.78
CA ARG A 76 -6.57 -24.56 29.08
C ARG A 76 -7.14 -25.84 29.69
N GLU A 77 -8.40 -26.14 29.46
CA GLU A 77 -9.10 -27.33 29.96
C GLU A 77 -8.74 -28.59 29.15
N GLU A 78 -8.29 -28.42 27.90
CA GLU A 78 -7.79 -29.49 27.03
C GLU A 78 -6.35 -29.96 27.33
N ARG A 79 -5.65 -29.35 28.29
CA ARG A 79 -4.28 -29.69 28.70
C ARG A 79 -4.25 -30.54 29.96
#